data_AF-A0A937MSD9-F1
#
_entry.id   AF-A0A937MSD9-F1
#
_cell.length_a   1.000
_cell.length_b   1.000
_cell.length_c   1.000
_cell.angle_alpha   90.00
_cell.angle_beta   90.00
_cell.angle_gamma   90.00
#
_symmetry.space_group_name_H-M   'P 1'
#
loop_
_entity.id
_entity.type
_entity.pdbx_description
1 polymer ?
#
loop_
_entity_poly.entity_id
_entity_poly.type
_entity_poly.pdbx_seq_one_letter_code
_entity_poly.pdbx_strand_id
1 'polypeptide(L)'
;MNEQKSQVNILVIRSATRILNPTLLSLREEFPDCRITVLAPQSAREAVAQDPLVDEVLTLPDQRRMSISSYGKENIARLQAKKFDLAISLYNIDHGLGYANIDRLACASKATEVRGYNPKGTFVKLDSAKALRKSIMEKTTFFWLGINYAATALLCFIITLALIGEWGVRKLLGKKAASHKPYQAPARESNKVVTHA
;
A
#
# COMPACT_ATOMS: atom_id res chain seq x y z
N MET A 1 -41.50 28.62 12.69
CA MET A 1 -41.60 27.46 11.78
C MET A 1 -40.35 26.64 12.03
N ASN A 2 -40.43 25.64 12.92
CA ASN A 2 -39.28 24.80 13.26
C ASN A 2 -39.02 23.88 12.07
N GLU A 3 -37.88 24.04 11.40
CA GLU A 3 -37.35 23.01 10.53
C GLU A 3 -37.21 21.73 11.36
N GLN A 4 -38.01 20.71 11.05
CA GLN A 4 -37.76 19.35 11.54
C GLN A 4 -36.38 18.97 10.99
N LYS A 5 -35.35 19.11 11.83
CA LYS A 5 -33.98 18.69 11.50
C LYS A 5 -34.06 17.18 11.25
N SER A 6 -34.10 16.77 9.98
CA SER A 6 -34.14 15.35 9.65
C SER A 6 -32.87 14.71 10.18
N GLN A 7 -33.02 13.66 10.98
CA GLN A 7 -31.90 12.88 11.52
C GLN A 7 -30.92 12.51 10.40
N VAL A 8 -29.64 12.87 10.53
CA VAL A 8 -28.62 12.59 9.50
C VAL A 8 -28.22 11.12 9.58
N ASN A 9 -28.44 10.37 8.51
CA ASN A 9 -28.07 8.95 8.43
C ASN A 9 -26.64 8.80 7.90
N ILE A 10 -25.74 8.33 8.76
CA ILE A 10 -24.31 8.23 8.48
C ILE A 10 -23.90 6.76 8.38
N LEU A 11 -23.19 6.42 7.31
CA LEU A 11 -22.50 5.14 7.15
C LEU A 11 -21.01 5.31 7.43
N VAL A 12 -20.45 4.54 8.35
CA VAL A 12 -19.01 4.50 8.61
C VAL A 12 -18.46 3.13 8.21
N ILE A 13 -17.52 3.08 7.26
CA ILE A 13 -16.87 1.83 6.87
C ILE A 13 -15.63 1.63 7.73
N ARG A 14 -15.65 0.60 8.58
CA ARG A 14 -14.59 0.28 9.54
C ARG A 14 -13.40 -0.42 8.87
N SER A 15 -12.66 0.31 8.05
CA SER A 15 -11.39 -0.14 7.46
C SER A 15 -10.16 0.17 8.31
N ALA A 16 -10.26 1.10 9.25
CA ALA A 16 -9.19 1.44 10.17
C ALA A 16 -9.74 1.47 11.61
N THR A 17 -9.33 0.51 12.43
CA THR A 17 -9.87 0.34 13.79
C THR A 17 -9.43 1.45 14.74
N ARG A 18 -8.19 1.93 14.61
CA ARG A 18 -7.58 2.91 15.52
C ARG A 18 -8.26 4.28 15.52
N ILE A 19 -8.89 4.64 14.41
CA ILE A 19 -9.43 5.98 14.21
C ILE A 19 -10.96 6.00 14.29
N LEU A 20 -11.60 4.84 14.53
CA LEU A 20 -13.05 4.74 14.58
C LEU A 20 -13.62 5.63 15.69
N ASN A 21 -13.25 5.42 16.94
CA ASN A 21 -13.86 6.12 18.09
C ASN A 21 -13.66 7.65 18.02
N PRO A 22 -12.45 8.18 17.75
CA PRO A 22 -12.29 9.61 17.53
C PRO A 22 -13.16 10.16 16.40
N THR A 23 -13.35 9.38 15.32
CA THR A 23 -14.22 9.77 14.21
C THR A 23 -15.69 9.76 14.63
N LEU A 24 -16.14 8.74 15.37
CA LEU A 24 -17.52 8.66 15.87
C LEU A 24 -17.85 9.86 16.77
N LEU A 25 -16.94 10.23 17.68
CA LEU A 25 -17.09 11.41 18.52
C LEU A 25 -17.19 12.70 17.69
N SER A 26 -16.25 12.91 16.76
CA SER A 26 -16.26 14.08 15.88
C SER A 26 -17.55 14.17 15.03
N LEU A 27 -18.11 13.03 14.60
CA LEU A 27 -19.37 13.03 13.85
C LEU A 27 -20.58 13.35 14.71
N ARG A 28 -20.59 12.93 15.97
CA ARG A 28 -21.64 13.31 16.93
C ARG A 28 -21.54 14.79 17.29
N GLU A 29 -20.33 15.34 17.35
CA GLU A 29 -20.12 16.78 17.55
C GLU A 29 -20.59 17.59 16.32
N GLU A 30 -20.24 17.15 15.11
CA GLU A 30 -20.66 17.81 13.85
C GLU A 30 -22.16 17.65 13.60
N PHE A 31 -22.72 16.48 13.93
CA PHE A 31 -24.13 16.11 13.72
C PHE A 31 -24.73 15.53 15.03
N PRO A 32 -25.20 16.39 15.97
CA PRO A 32 -25.70 15.95 17.27
C PRO A 32 -26.80 14.89 17.20
N ASP A 33 -27.73 15.04 16.26
CA ASP A 33 -28.86 14.14 16.04
C ASP A 33 -28.62 13.19 14.86
N CYS A 34 -27.42 12.61 14.71
CA CYS A 34 -27.16 11.62 13.66
C CYS A 34 -27.57 10.19 14.06
N ARG A 35 -27.74 9.33 13.06
CA ARG A 35 -27.78 7.87 13.20
C ARG A 35 -26.54 7.29 12.54
N ILE A 36 -25.67 6.65 13.31
CA ILE A 36 -24.43 6.06 12.82
C ILE A 36 -24.60 4.56 12.64
N THR A 37 -24.50 4.13 11.38
CA THR A 37 -24.40 2.74 10.98
C THR A 37 -22.96 2.40 10.66
N VAL A 38 -22.37 1.40 11.32
CA VAL A 38 -21.00 0.95 11.06
C VAL A 38 -21.02 -0.30 10.20
N LEU A 39 -20.35 -0.27 9.05
CA LEU A 39 -20.07 -1.45 8.24
C LEU A 39 -18.71 -2.04 8.65
N ALA A 40 -18.73 -3.23 9.23
CA ALA A 40 -17.55 -3.89 9.79
C ALA A 40 -17.40 -5.35 9.31
N PRO A 41 -16.20 -5.95 9.40
CA PRO A 41 -16.03 -7.40 9.28
C PRO A 41 -16.91 -8.15 10.29
N GLN A 42 -17.42 -9.32 9.92
CA GLN A 42 -18.25 -10.16 10.79
C GLN A 42 -17.57 -10.45 12.14
N SER A 43 -16.26 -10.74 12.12
CA SER A 43 -15.41 -10.93 13.30
C SER A 43 -15.41 -9.76 14.29
N ALA A 44 -15.75 -8.54 13.84
CA ALA A 44 -15.76 -7.35 14.66
C ALA A 44 -17.15 -6.92 15.13
N ARG A 45 -18.21 -7.65 14.75
CA ARG A 45 -19.60 -7.26 14.99
C ARG A 45 -19.87 -6.96 16.46
N GLU A 46 -19.50 -7.88 17.34
CA GLU A 46 -19.79 -7.79 18.78
C GLU A 46 -19.08 -6.60 19.41
N ALA A 47 -17.79 -6.43 19.14
CA ALA A 47 -17.00 -5.33 19.66
C ALA A 47 -17.52 -3.96 19.20
N VAL A 48 -18.00 -3.86 17.96
CA VAL A 48 -18.57 -2.61 17.43
C VAL A 48 -19.98 -2.35 17.98
N ALA A 49 -20.78 -3.40 18.17
CA ALA A 49 -22.15 -3.27 18.69
C ALA A 49 -22.21 -2.86 20.17
N GLN A 50 -21.12 -3.06 20.92
CA GLN A 50 -21.00 -2.60 22.30
C GLN A 50 -20.63 -1.12 22.43
N ASP A 51 -20.24 -0.45 21.33
CA ASP A 51 -19.86 0.96 21.37
C ASP A 51 -21.12 1.85 21.47
N PRO A 52 -21.24 2.70 22.51
CA PRO A 52 -22.44 3.51 22.73
C PRO A 52 -22.67 4.57 21.65
N LEU A 53 -21.67 4.87 20.80
CA LEU A 53 -21.79 5.85 19.72
C LEU A 53 -22.38 5.24 18.44
N VAL A 54 -22.55 3.91 18.38
CA VAL A 54 -22.99 3.16 17.20
C VAL A 54 -24.45 2.72 17.37
N ASP A 55 -25.32 3.12 16.43
CA ASP A 55 -26.74 2.76 16.46
C ASP A 55 -27.03 1.44 15.75
N GLU A 56 -26.27 1.13 14.72
CA GLU A 56 -26.47 -0.07 13.90
C GLU A 56 -25.14 -0.62 13.39
N VAL A 57 -25.01 -1.95 13.37
CA VAL A 57 -23.85 -2.63 12.81
C VAL A 57 -24.29 -3.48 11.62
N LEU A 58 -23.71 -3.18 10.46
CA LEU A 58 -23.77 -4.02 9.28
C LEU A 58 -22.48 -4.83 9.17
N THR A 59 -22.60 -6.07 8.74
CA THR A 59 -21.45 -6.95 8.59
C THR A 59 -21.20 -7.34 7.15
N LEU A 60 -19.92 -7.54 6.85
CA LEU A 60 -19.44 -8.17 5.64
C LEU A 60 -18.66 -9.45 6.00
N PRO A 61 -18.65 -10.46 5.12
CA PRO A 61 -17.91 -11.70 5.36
C PRO A 61 -16.44 -11.43 5.66
N ASP A 62 -15.86 -12.17 6.60
CA ASP A 62 -14.44 -12.08 6.91
C ASP A 62 -13.61 -12.62 5.73
N GLN A 63 -13.21 -11.72 4.84
CA GLN A 63 -12.31 -11.98 3.72
C GLN A 63 -11.10 -11.04 3.80
N ARG A 64 -10.01 -11.41 3.12
CA ARG A 64 -8.74 -10.65 3.19
C ARG A 64 -8.88 -9.15 2.90
N ARG A 65 -9.85 -8.71 2.07
CA ARG A 65 -10.08 -7.30 1.76
C ARG A 65 -11.56 -6.99 1.57
N MET A 66 -12.02 -5.92 2.24
CA MET A 66 -13.37 -5.40 2.05
C MET A 66 -13.51 -4.77 0.66
N SER A 67 -14.51 -5.18 -0.11
CA SER A 67 -14.73 -4.69 -1.47
C SER A 67 -16.21 -4.83 -1.85
N ILE A 68 -16.62 -4.14 -2.92
CA ILE A 68 -17.96 -4.31 -3.49
C ILE A 68 -18.20 -5.78 -3.87
N SER A 69 -17.21 -6.45 -4.46
CA SER A 69 -17.30 -7.85 -4.86
C SER A 69 -17.47 -8.80 -3.67
N SER A 70 -16.75 -8.57 -2.57
CA SER A 70 -16.86 -9.42 -1.37
C SER A 70 -18.14 -9.16 -0.60
N TYR A 71 -18.67 -7.94 -0.65
CA TYR A 71 -19.93 -7.60 0.02
C TYR A 71 -21.14 -8.17 -0.73
N GLY A 72 -21.07 -8.25 -2.06
CA GLY A 72 -22.11 -8.87 -2.89
C GLY A 72 -23.22 -7.89 -3.31
N LYS A 73 -23.80 -8.14 -4.49
CA LYS A 73 -24.77 -7.21 -5.13
C LYS A 73 -26.02 -6.99 -4.28
N GLU A 74 -26.56 -8.05 -3.66
CA GLU A 74 -27.74 -7.96 -2.81
C GLU A 74 -27.51 -7.07 -1.58
N ASN A 75 -26.36 -7.22 -0.93
CA ASN A 75 -26.03 -6.42 0.23
C ASN A 75 -25.74 -4.95 -0.15
N ILE A 76 -25.16 -4.70 -1.33
CA ILE A 76 -25.05 -3.34 -1.89
C ILE A 76 -26.44 -2.73 -2.13
N ALA A 77 -27.38 -3.49 -2.70
CA ALA A 77 -28.74 -3.00 -2.91
C ALA A 77 -29.44 -2.66 -1.57
N ARG A 78 -29.27 -3.51 -0.55
CA ARG A 78 -29.75 -3.24 0.82
C ARG A 78 -29.08 -2.01 1.43
N LEU A 79 -27.78 -1.83 1.21
CA LEU A 79 -27.04 -0.66 1.67
C LEU A 79 -27.58 0.63 1.02
N GLN A 80 -27.86 0.61 -0.28
CA GLN A 80 -28.45 1.74 -1.01
C GLN A 80 -29.89 2.04 -0.55
N ALA A 81 -30.66 1.02 -0.20
CA ALA A 81 -32.04 1.19 0.27
C ALA A 81 -32.13 1.96 1.60
N LYS A 82 -31.05 2.00 2.39
CA LYS A 82 -30.97 2.77 3.64
C LYS A 82 -30.85 4.28 3.44
N LYS A 83 -30.53 4.76 2.23
CA LYS A 83 -30.46 6.20 1.87
C LYS A 83 -29.64 7.03 2.86
N PHE A 84 -28.34 6.74 2.94
CA PHE A 84 -27.43 7.51 3.78
C PHE A 84 -27.23 8.93 3.26
N ASP A 85 -27.12 9.89 4.16
CA ASP A 85 -26.77 11.27 3.83
C ASP A 85 -25.26 11.41 3.69
N LEU A 86 -24.50 10.69 4.53
CA LEU A 86 -23.04 10.74 4.56
C LEU A 86 -22.46 9.32 4.65
N ALA A 87 -21.48 9.02 3.80
CA ALA A 87 -20.67 7.81 3.91
C ALA A 87 -19.19 8.13 4.16
N ILE A 88 -18.58 7.38 5.07
CA ILE A 88 -17.24 7.66 5.59
C ILE A 88 -16.33 6.48 5.33
N SER A 89 -15.23 6.76 4.62
CA SER A 89 -14.11 5.86 4.37
C SER A 89 -13.00 6.17 5.37
N LEU A 90 -12.66 5.22 6.25
CA LEU A 90 -11.64 5.42 7.29
C LEU A 90 -10.25 4.96 6.80
N TYR A 91 -9.26 5.85 6.86
CA TYR A 91 -7.88 5.55 6.48
C TYR A 91 -6.97 5.45 7.69
N ASN A 92 -6.11 4.43 7.71
CA ASN A 92 -5.05 4.36 8.71
C ASN A 92 -3.81 5.20 8.34
N ILE A 93 -3.81 5.84 7.16
CA ILE A 93 -2.68 6.60 6.63
C ILE A 93 -3.16 7.89 5.97
N ASP A 94 -2.37 8.96 6.06
CA ASP A 94 -2.78 10.33 5.69
C ASP A 94 -3.25 10.47 4.25
N HIS A 95 -2.58 9.80 3.31
CA HIS A 95 -2.89 9.88 1.88
C HIS A 95 -3.94 8.86 1.42
N GLY A 96 -4.37 7.94 2.28
CA GLY A 96 -5.36 6.92 1.97
C GLY A 96 -5.01 5.92 0.85
N LEU A 97 -3.79 5.92 0.28
CA LEU A 97 -3.35 4.91 -0.69
C LEU A 97 -3.54 3.47 -0.16
N GLY A 98 -4.03 2.58 -1.01
CA GLY A 98 -4.37 1.20 -0.65
C GLY A 98 -5.79 1.01 -0.11
N TYR A 99 -6.59 2.08 -0.07
CA TYR A 99 -7.99 2.06 0.39
C TYR A 99 -9.00 2.35 -0.74
N ALA A 100 -8.59 2.31 -2.02
CA ALA A 100 -9.52 2.58 -3.13
C ALA A 100 -10.71 1.61 -3.19
N ASN A 101 -10.56 0.39 -2.67
CA ASN A 101 -11.65 -0.57 -2.47
C ASN A 101 -12.70 -0.08 -1.47
N ILE A 102 -12.27 0.61 -0.41
CA ILE A 102 -13.15 1.18 0.62
C ILE A 102 -13.85 2.42 0.05
N ASP A 103 -13.12 3.27 -0.66
CA ASP A 103 -13.72 4.46 -1.29
C ASP A 103 -14.79 4.08 -2.30
N ARG A 104 -14.53 3.04 -3.11
CA ARG A 104 -15.53 2.49 -4.02
C ARG A 104 -16.73 1.91 -3.27
N LEU A 105 -16.51 1.21 -2.17
CA LEU A 105 -17.59 0.67 -1.34
C LEU A 105 -18.45 1.79 -0.73
N ALA A 106 -17.80 2.87 -0.27
CA ALA A 106 -18.47 4.07 0.22
C ALA A 106 -19.28 4.76 -0.90
N CYS A 107 -18.71 4.94 -2.09
CA CYS A 107 -19.45 5.46 -3.24
C CYS A 107 -20.60 4.54 -3.67
N ALA A 108 -20.46 3.23 -3.52
CA ALA A 108 -21.49 2.26 -3.87
C ALA A 108 -22.71 2.29 -2.93
N SER A 109 -22.63 2.91 -1.76
CA SER A 109 -23.78 3.14 -0.88
C SER A 109 -24.75 4.20 -1.45
N LYS A 110 -24.31 4.99 -2.44
CA LYS A 110 -25.05 6.14 -2.99
C LYS A 110 -25.45 7.18 -1.94
N ALA A 111 -24.61 7.38 -0.93
CA ALA A 111 -24.81 8.48 0.01
C ALA A 111 -24.76 9.84 -0.70
N THR A 112 -25.48 10.83 -0.17
CA THR A 112 -25.49 12.20 -0.70
C THR A 112 -24.08 12.81 -0.71
N GLU A 113 -23.31 12.58 0.34
CA GLU A 113 -21.91 12.92 0.43
C GLU A 113 -21.06 11.72 0.82
N VAL A 114 -19.83 11.64 0.29
CA VAL A 114 -18.84 10.65 0.70
C VAL A 114 -17.56 11.37 1.15
N ARG A 115 -17.04 11.03 2.33
CA ARG A 115 -15.81 11.62 2.89
C ARG A 115 -14.81 10.52 3.25
N GLY A 116 -13.53 10.80 3.02
CA GLY A 116 -12.44 9.96 3.48
C GLY A 116 -11.73 10.63 4.66
N TYR A 117 -11.70 10.00 5.82
CA TYR A 117 -11.07 10.53 7.04
C TYR A 117 -9.73 9.84 7.28
N ASN A 118 -8.72 10.62 7.64
CA ASN A 118 -7.41 10.11 8.02
C ASN A 118 -7.21 10.15 9.55
N PRO A 119 -6.08 9.62 10.08
CA PRO A 119 -5.83 9.58 11.52
C PRO A 119 -5.72 10.96 12.19
N LYS A 120 -5.51 12.02 11.42
CA LYS A 120 -5.47 13.41 11.91
C LYS A 120 -6.86 14.05 12.02
N GLY A 121 -7.92 13.32 11.66
CA GLY A 121 -9.30 13.85 11.63
C GLY A 121 -9.59 14.78 10.45
N THR A 122 -8.61 14.99 9.55
CA THR A 122 -8.86 15.74 8.32
C THR A 122 -9.57 14.86 7.31
N PHE A 123 -10.51 15.44 6.56
CA PHE A 123 -11.26 14.70 5.56
C PHE A 123 -11.07 15.25 4.15
N VAL A 124 -11.29 14.37 3.18
CA VAL A 124 -11.35 14.74 1.76
C VAL A 124 -12.68 14.28 1.20
N LYS A 125 -13.37 15.18 0.48
CA LYS A 125 -14.59 14.83 -0.23
C LYS A 125 -14.29 13.89 -1.40
N LEU A 126 -14.93 12.73 -1.38
CA LEU A 126 -14.80 11.67 -2.35
C LEU A 126 -15.96 11.71 -3.33
N ASP A 127 -15.65 11.42 -4.59
CA ASP A 127 -16.62 11.14 -5.63
C ASP A 127 -16.22 9.84 -6.35
N SER A 128 -17.13 9.32 -7.17
CA SER A 128 -16.92 8.08 -7.90
C SER A 128 -15.73 8.14 -8.87
N ALA A 129 -15.46 9.32 -9.47
CA ALA A 129 -14.35 9.52 -10.40
C ALA A 129 -12.99 9.50 -9.69
N LYS A 130 -12.89 10.13 -8.52
CA LYS A 130 -11.71 10.09 -7.64
C LYS A 130 -11.44 8.67 -7.14
N ALA A 131 -12.48 7.95 -6.71
CA ALA A 131 -12.34 6.55 -6.28
C ALA A 131 -11.88 5.64 -7.44
N LEU A 132 -12.38 5.88 -8.65
CA LEU A 132 -11.95 5.17 -9.85
C LEU A 132 -10.50 5.49 -10.21
N ARG A 133 -10.14 6.78 -10.28
CA ARG A 133 -8.78 7.25 -10.58
C ARG A 133 -7.77 6.70 -9.57
N LYS A 134 -8.10 6.74 -8.28
CA LYS A 134 -7.26 6.20 -7.21
C LYS A 134 -7.02 4.70 -7.39
N SER A 135 -8.05 3.93 -7.72
CA SER A 135 -7.88 2.50 -7.97
C SER A 135 -7.09 2.19 -9.25
N ILE A 136 -7.22 3.01 -10.30
CA ILE A 136 -6.39 2.86 -11.50
C ILE A 136 -4.94 3.14 -11.13
N MET A 137 -4.68 4.24 -10.43
CA MET A 137 -3.34 4.63 -9.98
C MET A 137 -2.71 3.54 -9.12
N GLU A 138 -3.43 2.99 -8.14
CA GLU A 138 -2.92 1.88 -7.31
C GLU A 138 -2.53 0.67 -8.18
N LYS A 139 -3.35 0.29 -9.17
CA LYS A 139 -3.04 -0.82 -10.08
C LYS A 139 -1.88 -0.51 -11.02
N THR A 140 -1.80 0.70 -11.56
CA THR A 140 -0.72 1.11 -12.46
C THR A 140 0.60 1.27 -11.73
N THR A 141 0.61 1.70 -10.46
CA THR A 141 1.80 1.69 -9.62
C THR A 141 2.36 0.28 -9.47
N PHE A 142 1.51 -0.73 -9.23
CA PHE A 142 1.95 -2.13 -9.20
C PHE A 142 2.47 -2.61 -10.56
N PHE A 143 1.86 -2.17 -11.66
CA PHE A 143 2.33 -2.50 -13.01
C PHE A 143 3.72 -1.92 -13.29
N TRP A 144 3.94 -0.64 -13.01
CA TRP A 144 5.24 0.01 -13.16
C TRP A 144 6.31 -0.61 -12.26
N LEU A 145 5.94 -0.98 -11.03
CA LEU A 145 6.83 -1.71 -10.13
C LEU A 145 7.25 -3.06 -10.74
N GLY A 146 6.32 -3.78 -11.35
CA GLY A 146 6.60 -5.04 -12.05
C GLY A 146 7.55 -4.86 -13.24
N ILE A 147 7.34 -3.83 -14.07
CA ILE A 147 8.24 -3.48 -15.17
C ILE A 147 9.65 -3.20 -14.65
N ASN A 148 9.78 -2.38 -13.61
CA ASN A 148 11.08 -2.06 -13.01
C ASN A 148 11.79 -3.31 -12.49
N TYR A 149 11.04 -4.23 -11.87
CA TYR A 149 11.60 -5.49 -11.38
C TYR A 149 12.08 -6.38 -12.53
N ALA A 150 11.30 -6.49 -13.61
CA ALA A 150 11.68 -7.26 -14.80
C ALA A 150 12.91 -6.66 -15.50
N ALA A 151 12.97 -5.34 -15.66
CA ALA A 151 14.13 -4.64 -16.22
C ALA A 151 15.39 -4.86 -15.37
N THR A 152 15.25 -4.80 -14.04
CA THR A 152 16.36 -5.07 -13.10
C THR A 152 16.83 -6.51 -13.21
N ALA A 153 15.91 -7.48 -13.27
CA ALA A 153 16.25 -8.89 -13.42
C ALA A 153 16.98 -9.16 -14.75
N LEU A 154 16.50 -8.56 -15.85
CA LEU A 154 17.16 -8.65 -17.16
C LEU A 154 18.56 -8.04 -17.13
N LEU A 155 18.72 -6.87 -16.51
CA LEU A 155 20.03 -6.22 -16.36
C LEU A 155 21.00 -7.12 -15.57
N CYS A 156 20.57 -7.65 -14.42
CA CYS A 156 21.37 -8.59 -13.64
C CYS A 156 21.74 -9.85 -14.43
N PHE A 157 20.82 -10.37 -15.25
CA PHE A 157 21.07 -11.52 -16.10
C PHE A 157 22.14 -11.22 -17.17
N ILE A 158 22.03 -10.08 -17.86
CA ILE A 158 23.02 -9.64 -18.86
C ILE A 158 24.40 -9.48 -18.22
N ILE A 159 24.49 -8.84 -17.05
CA ILE A 159 25.75 -8.67 -16.31
C ILE A 159 26.33 -10.04 -15.94
N THR A 160 25.50 -10.96 -15.46
CA THR A 160 25.94 -12.32 -15.09
C THR A 160 26.49 -13.07 -16.28
N LEU A 161 25.80 -13.02 -17.44
CA LEU A 161 26.30 -13.61 -18.68
C LEU A 161 27.60 -12.97 -19.15
N ALA A 162 27.74 -11.65 -19.05
CA ALA A 162 28.96 -10.94 -19.39
C ALA A 162 30.14 -11.39 -18.52
N LEU A 163 29.94 -11.51 -17.20
CA LEU A 163 30.97 -11.98 -16.26
C LEU A 163 31.36 -13.45 -16.52
N ILE A 164 30.38 -14.32 -16.81
CA ILE A 164 30.65 -15.73 -17.16
C ILE A 164 31.40 -15.82 -18.49
N GLY A 165 30.96 -15.06 -19.49
CA GLY A 165 31.61 -14.98 -20.80
C GLY A 165 33.05 -14.47 -20.69
N GLU A 166 33.26 -13.39 -19.93
CA GLU A 166 34.58 -12.86 -19.65
C GLU A 166 35.47 -13.89 -18.94
N TRP A 167 34.95 -14.57 -17.92
CA TRP A 167 35.67 -15.64 -17.25
C TRP A 167 36.04 -16.78 -18.21
N GLY A 168 35.12 -17.20 -19.09
CA GLY A 168 35.37 -18.21 -20.12
C GLY A 168 36.45 -17.78 -21.11
N VAL A 169 36.39 -16.54 -21.59
CA VAL A 169 37.42 -15.95 -22.47
C VAL A 169 38.77 -15.89 -21.77
N ARG A 170 38.84 -15.41 -20.52
CA ARG A 170 40.09 -15.40 -19.73
C ARG A 170 40.63 -16.83 -19.52
N LYS A 171 39.77 -17.82 -19.35
CA LYS A 171 40.19 -19.23 -19.16
C LYS A 171 40.72 -19.86 -20.46
N LEU A 172 40.16 -19.50 -21.61
CA LEU A 172 40.52 -20.09 -22.92
C LEU A 172 41.64 -19.33 -23.64
N LEU A 173 41.68 -18.00 -23.54
CA LEU A 173 42.58 -17.09 -24.26
C LEU A 173 43.53 -16.33 -23.34
N GLY A 174 43.35 -16.43 -22.01
CA GLY A 174 44.30 -15.89 -21.05
C GLY A 174 45.62 -16.65 -21.15
N LYS A 175 46.57 -16.02 -21.84
CA LYS A 175 47.98 -16.43 -21.81
C LYS A 175 48.36 -16.67 -20.36
N LYS A 176 48.89 -17.87 -20.05
CA LYS A 176 49.66 -18.10 -18.81
C LYS A 176 50.63 -16.94 -18.69
N ALA A 177 50.48 -16.12 -17.64
CA ALA A 177 51.43 -15.07 -17.34
C ALA A 177 52.83 -15.69 -17.33
N ALA A 178 53.75 -14.96 -17.96
CA ALA A 178 55.12 -15.31 -18.27
C ALA A 178 55.74 -16.38 -17.37
N SER A 179 56.35 -17.38 -18.03
CA SER A 179 57.45 -18.14 -17.45
C SER A 179 58.37 -17.16 -16.71
N HIS A 180 58.44 -17.28 -15.38
CA HIS A 180 59.44 -16.57 -14.58
C HIS A 180 60.79 -16.90 -15.20
N LYS A 181 61.41 -15.95 -15.90
CA LYS A 181 62.84 -16.05 -16.18
C LYS A 181 63.51 -16.16 -14.80
N PRO A 182 64.26 -17.23 -14.51
CA PRO A 182 64.98 -17.31 -13.25
C PRO A 182 65.93 -16.11 -13.17
N TYR A 183 65.92 -15.45 -12.02
CA TYR A 183 66.78 -14.31 -11.73
C TYR A 183 68.25 -14.71 -11.97
N GLN A 184 68.92 -14.06 -12.92
CA GLN A 184 70.37 -14.14 -13.05
C GLN A 184 71.00 -13.08 -12.14
N ALA A 185 71.71 -13.53 -11.11
CA ALA A 185 72.49 -12.66 -10.24
C ALA A 185 73.64 -12.02 -11.06
N PRO A 186 73.96 -10.74 -10.84
CA PRO A 186 75.09 -10.10 -11.49
C PRO A 186 76.41 -10.77 -11.06
N ALA A 187 77.32 -10.97 -12.02
CA ALA A 187 78.62 -11.57 -11.79
C ALA A 187 79.42 -10.73 -10.76
N ARG A 188 79.89 -11.39 -9.70
CA ARG A 188 80.68 -10.79 -8.64
C ARG A 188 82.04 -10.40 -9.21
N GLU A 189 82.32 -9.11 -9.28
CA GLU A 189 83.63 -8.58 -9.66
C GLU A 189 84.66 -9.06 -8.62
N SER A 190 85.64 -9.84 -9.07
CA SER A 190 86.69 -10.39 -8.21
C SER A 190 87.61 -9.27 -7.77
N ASN A 191 87.51 -8.86 -6.50
CA ASN A 191 88.48 -7.98 -5.86
C ASN A 191 89.90 -8.53 -6.09
N LYS A 192 90.73 -7.74 -6.79
CA LYS A 192 92.17 -7.99 -6.87
C LYS A 192 92.74 -7.86 -5.45
N VAL A 193 93.29 -8.96 -4.95
CA VAL A 193 94.12 -8.98 -3.75
C VAL A 193 95.36 -8.13 -4.06
N VAL A 194 95.51 -7.01 -3.35
CA VAL A 194 96.77 -6.27 -3.29
C VAL A 194 97.63 -6.96 -2.25
N THR A 195 98.59 -7.75 -2.71
CA THR A 195 99.64 -8.31 -1.86
C THR A 195 100.73 -7.24 -1.69
N HIS A 196 100.90 -6.75 -0.47
CA HIS A 196 102.09 -5.99 -0.08
C HIS A 196 103.23 -6.98 0.25
N ALA A 197 104.37 -6.81 -0.41
CA ALA A 197 105.69 -7.24 0.03
C ALA A 197 106.71 -6.21 -0.46
#